data_AF-A0A7J8D0J1-F1
#
_entry.id   AF-A0A7J8D0J1-F1
#
_cell.length_a   1.000
_cell.length_b   1.000
_cell.length_c   1.000
_cell.angle_alpha   90.00
_cell.angle_beta   90.00
_cell.angle_gamma   90.00
#
_symmetry.space_group_name_H-M   'P 1'
#
loop_
_entity.id
_entity.type
_entity.pdbx_description
1 polymer ?
#
loop_
_entity_poly.entity_id
_entity_poly.type
_entity_poly.pdbx_seq_one_letter_code
_entity_poly.pdbx_strand_id
1 'polypeptide(L)'
;MKNMGLLRDNVTTLLHQSSDRFVAELWKDVDRIVGLDQVTGMTETAFGSAYKTKKGMFRTVGQLYKESLTKLMATLRNTNPNFVRCIIPNHEKRAGKLDPHLVLDQLRCNGVLEGIRICRQGFPNRIVFQEFRQRYC
;
A
#
# COMPACT_ATOMS: atom_id res chain seq x y z
N MET A 1 -4.70 -19.25 -3.27
CA MET A 1 -5.32 -19.14 -1.92
C MET A 1 -5.11 -17.78 -1.25
N LYS A 2 -3.90 -17.21 -1.14
CA LYS A 2 -3.65 -15.95 -0.39
C LYS A 2 -4.50 -14.72 -0.81
N ASN A 3 -4.87 -14.61 -2.09
CA ASN A 3 -5.60 -13.45 -2.62
C ASN A 3 -7.08 -13.37 -2.19
N MET A 4 -7.65 -14.45 -1.67
CA MET A 4 -9.08 -14.52 -1.37
C MET A 4 -9.42 -14.27 0.11
N GLY A 5 -8.41 -14.21 1.00
CA GLY A 5 -8.62 -13.89 2.42
C GLY A 5 -9.61 -14.82 3.14
N LEU A 6 -9.65 -16.10 2.77
CA LEU A 6 -10.67 -17.04 3.20
C LEU A 6 -10.54 -17.38 4.69
N LEU A 7 -11.64 -17.25 5.41
CA LEU A 7 -11.80 -17.73 6.78
C LEU A 7 -12.99 -18.69 6.85
N ARG A 8 -13.04 -19.52 7.89
CA ARG A 8 -14.18 -20.43 8.10
C ARG A 8 -15.33 -19.65 8.76
N ASP A 9 -16.51 -19.69 8.13
CA ASP A 9 -17.69 -18.90 8.53
C ASP A 9 -18.23 -19.25 9.91
N ASN A 10 -18.09 -20.49 10.33
CA ASN A 10 -18.51 -20.93 11.65
C ASN A 10 -17.67 -20.28 12.78
N VAL A 11 -16.36 -20.13 12.56
CA VAL A 11 -15.45 -19.54 13.55
C VAL A 11 -15.66 -18.03 13.62
N THR A 12 -15.81 -17.36 12.47
CA THR A 12 -16.05 -15.90 12.44
C THR A 12 -17.39 -15.53 13.08
N THR A 13 -18.43 -16.32 12.85
CA THR A 13 -19.75 -16.14 13.50
C THR A 13 -19.66 -16.34 15.01
N LEU A 14 -18.93 -17.36 15.48
CA LEU A 14 -18.73 -17.62 16.91
C LEU A 14 -18.00 -16.45 17.60
N LEU A 15 -16.94 -15.93 16.96
CA LEU A 15 -16.15 -14.83 17.51
C LEU A 15 -16.95 -13.52 17.58
N HIS A 16 -17.84 -13.28 16.61
CA HIS A 16 -18.79 -12.17 16.66
C HIS A 16 -19.77 -12.25 17.83
N GLN A 17 -20.19 -13.47 18.20
CA GLN A 17 -21.12 -13.73 19.31
C GLN A 17 -20.40 -13.97 20.65
N SER A 18 -19.10 -13.67 20.73
CA SER A 18 -18.32 -13.87 21.96
C SER A 18 -18.93 -13.12 23.15
N SER A 19 -18.87 -13.75 24.32
CA SER A 19 -19.23 -13.12 25.59
C SER A 19 -18.24 -12.04 26.02
N ASP A 20 -17.02 -12.06 25.48
CA ASP A 20 -16.05 -10.98 25.65
C ASP A 20 -16.37 -9.85 24.68
N ARG A 21 -16.71 -8.68 25.25
CA ARG A 21 -17.05 -7.46 24.51
C ARG A 21 -15.93 -7.02 23.57
N PHE A 22 -14.66 -7.12 23.97
CA PHE A 22 -13.54 -6.72 23.11
C PHE A 22 -13.45 -7.61 21.87
N VAL A 23 -13.64 -8.92 22.06
CA VAL A 23 -13.63 -9.89 20.96
C VAL A 23 -14.83 -9.67 20.03
N ALA A 24 -16.03 -9.49 20.58
CA ALA A 24 -17.22 -9.21 19.77
C ALA A 24 -17.07 -7.90 18.94
N GLU A 25 -16.48 -6.85 19.53
CA GLU A 25 -16.21 -5.60 18.82
C GLU A 25 -15.19 -5.75 17.69
N LEU A 26 -14.13 -6.55 17.88
CA LEU A 26 -13.12 -6.81 16.85
C LEU A 26 -13.71 -7.51 15.61
N TRP A 27 -14.74 -8.33 15.80
CA TRP A 27 -15.39 -9.10 14.74
C TRP A 27 -16.71 -8.48 14.27
N LYS A 28 -17.04 -7.24 14.63
CA LYS A 28 -18.31 -6.59 14.24
C LYS A 28 -18.56 -6.53 12.72
N ASP A 29 -17.49 -6.50 11.92
CA ASP A 29 -17.53 -6.42 10.46
C ASP A 29 -17.40 -7.80 9.77
N VAL A 30 -17.89 -8.89 10.36
CA VAL A 30 -17.82 -10.26 9.78
C VAL A 30 -18.43 -10.34 8.38
N ASP A 31 -19.43 -9.53 8.05
CA ASP A 31 -20.05 -9.48 6.72
C ASP A 31 -19.07 -9.11 5.59
N ARG A 32 -17.91 -8.56 5.93
CA ARG A 32 -16.83 -8.24 4.97
C ARG A 32 -15.85 -9.38 4.75
N ILE A 33 -15.92 -10.42 5.58
CA ILE A 33 -15.01 -11.56 5.54
C ILE A 33 -15.56 -12.58 4.56
N VAL A 34 -14.70 -13.04 3.66
CA VAL A 34 -15.06 -14.04 2.67
C VAL A 34 -15.00 -15.43 3.29
N GLY A 35 -16.14 -16.11 3.29
CA GLY A 35 -16.25 -17.49 3.72
C GLY A 35 -15.62 -18.49 2.78
N LEU A 36 -14.88 -19.45 3.34
CA LEU A 36 -14.28 -20.56 2.60
C LEU A 36 -15.34 -21.38 1.83
N ASP A 37 -16.52 -21.58 2.43
CA ASP A 37 -17.62 -22.36 1.84
C ASP A 37 -18.29 -21.65 0.65
N GLN A 38 -18.24 -20.32 0.61
CA GLN A 38 -18.75 -19.53 -0.53
C GLN A 38 -17.86 -19.68 -1.77
N VAL A 39 -16.57 -19.95 -1.59
CA VAL A 39 -15.60 -20.03 -2.70
C VAL A 39 -15.48 -21.44 -3.26
N THR A 40 -15.61 -22.48 -2.44
CA THR A 40 -15.64 -23.87 -2.91
C THR A 40 -16.81 -24.14 -3.86
N GLY A 41 -17.99 -23.59 -3.56
CA GLY A 41 -19.18 -23.71 -4.43
C GLY A 41 -19.09 -22.95 -5.77
N MET A 42 -18.19 -21.98 -5.91
CA MET A 42 -17.99 -21.25 -7.18
C MET A 42 -17.09 -21.99 -8.18
N THR A 43 -16.30 -22.96 -7.72
CA THR A 43 -15.35 -23.70 -8.58
C THR A 43 -16.04 -24.69 -9.51
N GLU A 44 -17.27 -25.11 -9.20
CA GLU A 44 -18.04 -26.08 -10.00
C GLU A 44 -18.87 -25.42 -11.12
N THR A 45 -19.12 -24.10 -11.05
CA THR A 45 -19.95 -23.37 -12.04
C THR A 45 -19.12 -22.33 -12.81
N ALA A 46 -17.96 -22.74 -13.30
CA ALA A 46 -17.08 -21.87 -14.06
C ALA A 46 -17.38 -21.89 -15.57
N PHE A 47 -18.65 -21.89 -16.02
CA PHE A 47 -19.00 -21.47 -17.39
C PHE A 47 -20.48 -21.10 -17.47
N GLY A 48 -20.76 -19.80 -17.43
CA GLY A 48 -22.03 -19.23 -17.89
C GLY A 48 -23.22 -19.46 -16.97
N SER A 49 -23.43 -18.56 -16.02
CA SER A 49 -24.78 -18.15 -15.61
C SER A 49 -24.71 -16.91 -14.74
N ALA A 50 -25.37 -15.84 -15.18
CA ALA A 50 -25.60 -14.62 -14.42
C ALA A 50 -26.51 -14.91 -13.22
N TYR A 51 -25.95 -15.36 -12.10
CA TYR A 51 -26.69 -15.48 -10.85
C TYR A 51 -26.61 -14.18 -10.06
N LYS A 52 -27.81 -13.66 -9.78
CA LYS A 52 -28.14 -12.45 -9.04
C LYS A 52 -27.17 -12.22 -7.88
N THR A 53 -26.42 -11.13 -7.98
CA THR A 53 -25.58 -10.56 -6.93
C THR A 53 -26.43 -10.23 -5.71
N LYS A 54 -26.58 -11.18 -4.78
CA LYS A 54 -26.92 -10.88 -3.39
C LYS A 54 -25.76 -10.07 -2.81
N LYS A 55 -25.92 -8.73 -2.86
CA LYS A 55 -25.36 -7.71 -1.97
C LYS A 55 -24.06 -8.11 -1.23
N GLY A 56 -22.97 -8.20 -1.98
CA GLY A 56 -21.65 -8.50 -1.43
C GLY A 56 -20.65 -8.60 -2.57
N MET A 57 -20.20 -7.45 -3.08
CA MET A 57 -19.20 -7.39 -4.13
C MET A 57 -17.94 -8.11 -3.63
N PHE A 58 -17.71 -9.32 -4.12
CA PHE A 58 -16.58 -10.14 -3.74
C PHE A 58 -15.29 -9.39 -4.13
N ARG A 59 -14.64 -8.77 -3.16
CA ARG A 59 -13.41 -8.01 -3.36
C ARG A 59 -12.25 -8.85 -2.89
N THR A 60 -11.38 -9.20 -3.82
CA THR A 60 -10.12 -9.88 -3.49
C THR A 60 -9.23 -8.97 -2.65
N VAL A 61 -8.31 -9.57 -1.88
CA VAL A 61 -7.32 -8.83 -1.08
C VAL A 61 -6.52 -7.88 -1.98
N GLY A 62 -6.18 -8.33 -3.21
CA GLY A 62 -5.53 -7.48 -4.21
C GLY A 62 -6.35 -6.26 -4.63
N GLN A 63 -7.67 -6.42 -4.80
CA GLN A 63 -8.55 -5.30 -5.16
C GLN A 63 -8.68 -4.29 -4.00
N LEU A 64 -8.82 -4.76 -2.76
CA LEU A 64 -8.84 -3.90 -1.58
C LEU A 64 -7.53 -3.11 -1.42
N TYR A 65 -6.39 -3.78 -1.61
CA TYR A 65 -5.08 -3.13 -1.58
C TYR A 65 -4.96 -2.07 -2.66
N LYS A 66 -5.38 -2.37 -3.90
CA LYS A 66 -5.37 -1.42 -5.02
C LYS A 66 -6.18 -0.15 -4.71
N GLU A 67 -7.37 -0.30 -4.14
CA GLU A 67 -8.23 0.83 -3.79
C GLU A 67 -7.60 1.70 -2.69
N SER A 68 -7.07 1.09 -1.63
CA SER A 68 -6.37 1.79 -0.56
C SER A 68 -5.11 2.52 -1.07
N LEU A 69 -4.33 1.86 -1.93
CA LEU A 69 -3.16 2.46 -2.56
C LEU A 69 -3.54 3.64 -3.46
N THR A 70 -4.62 3.53 -4.23
CA THR A 70 -5.10 4.61 -5.09
C THR A 70 -5.49 5.84 -4.28
N LYS A 71 -6.19 5.65 -3.15
CA LYS A 71 -6.56 6.74 -2.23
C LYS A 71 -5.31 7.41 -1.65
N LEU A 72 -4.34 6.62 -1.18
CA LEU A 72 -3.08 7.14 -0.65
C LEU A 72 -2.33 7.97 -1.71
N MET A 73 -2.21 7.47 -2.94
CA MET A 73 -1.52 8.17 -4.01
C MET A 73 -2.23 9.47 -4.41
N ALA A 74 -3.56 9.53 -4.35
CA ALA A 74 -4.31 10.77 -4.54
C ALA A 74 -3.96 11.82 -3.49
N THR A 75 -3.88 11.43 -2.21
CA THR A 75 -3.46 12.33 -1.13
C THR A 75 -2.02 12.81 -1.33
N LEU A 76 -1.08 11.90 -1.57
CA LEU A 76 0.34 12.25 -1.73
C LEU A 76 0.58 13.22 -2.91
N ARG A 77 -0.15 13.04 -4.02
CA ARG A 77 -0.06 13.94 -5.19
C ARG A 77 -0.56 15.36 -4.91
N ASN A 78 -1.42 15.54 -3.92
CA ASN A 78 -1.97 16.84 -3.52
C ASN A 78 -1.17 17.52 -2.40
N THR A 79 0.04 17.04 -2.11
CA THR A 79 0.93 17.58 -1.08
C THR A 79 2.29 17.93 -1.66
N ASN A 80 3.12 18.68 -0.92
CA ASN A 80 4.51 18.93 -1.30
C ASN A 80 5.41 17.77 -0.78
N PRO A 81 5.94 16.90 -1.66
CA PRO A 81 6.69 15.74 -1.24
C PRO A 81 8.12 16.10 -0.81
N ASN A 82 8.56 15.52 0.30
CA ASN A 82 9.97 15.50 0.70
C ASN A 82 10.46 14.06 0.65
N PHE A 83 11.59 13.82 0.01
CA PHE A 83 12.10 12.46 -0.22
C PHE A 83 13.28 12.16 0.72
N VAL A 84 13.14 11.09 1.52
CA VAL A 84 14.23 10.49 2.30
C VAL A 84 14.48 9.09 1.74
N ARG A 85 15.73 8.82 1.32
CA ARG A 85 16.14 7.52 0.76
C ARG A 85 17.07 6.83 1.75
N CYS A 86 16.57 5.78 2.41
CA CYS A 86 17.38 4.96 3.30
C CYS A 86 18.29 4.04 2.47
N ILE A 87 19.54 3.90 2.88
CA ILE A 87 20.54 3.03 2.23
C ILE A 87 21.03 1.99 3.23
N ILE A 88 21.05 0.73 2.79
CA ILE A 88 21.60 -0.37 3.58
C ILE A 88 23.12 -0.40 3.36
N PRO A 89 23.94 -0.20 4.41
CA PRO A 89 25.38 -0.14 4.25
C PRO A 89 26.03 -1.53 4.12
N ASN A 90 25.44 -2.58 4.70
CA ASN A 90 25.90 -3.97 4.59
C ASN A 90 24.78 -4.95 5.02
N HIS A 91 24.83 -6.20 4.52
CA HIS A 91 23.89 -7.27 4.91
C HIS A 91 24.20 -7.95 6.25
N GLU A 92 25.44 -7.82 6.73
CA GLU A 92 25.90 -8.40 8.00
C GLU A 92 25.37 -7.68 9.24
N LYS A 93 24.64 -6.56 9.06
CA LYS A 93 24.14 -5.69 10.14
C LYS A 93 25.26 -5.19 11.06
N ARG A 94 26.48 -5.07 10.53
CA ARG A 94 27.66 -4.63 11.28
C ARG A 94 27.78 -3.10 11.25
N ALA A 95 27.90 -2.48 12.42
CA ALA A 95 28.17 -1.04 12.52
C ALA A 95 29.55 -0.70 11.91
N GLY A 96 29.65 0.45 11.23
CA GLY A 96 30.91 0.94 10.62
C GLY A 96 31.38 0.19 9.38
N LYS A 97 30.72 -0.91 8.99
CA LYS A 97 31.02 -1.64 7.74
C LYS A 97 30.20 -1.06 6.59
N LEU A 98 30.85 -0.78 5.47
CA LEU A 98 30.20 -0.36 4.23
C LEU A 98 30.62 -1.29 3.09
N ASP A 99 29.63 -1.81 2.36
CA ASP A 99 29.80 -2.56 1.13
C ASP A 99 29.57 -1.62 -0.07
N PRO A 100 30.64 -1.23 -0.79
CA PRO A 100 30.52 -0.25 -1.87
C PRO A 100 29.64 -0.71 -3.03
N HIS A 101 29.67 -2.00 -3.38
CA HIS A 101 28.90 -2.51 -4.53
C HIS A 101 27.42 -2.54 -4.20
N LEU A 102 27.07 -3.01 -3.00
CA LEU A 102 25.69 -2.99 -2.49
C LEU A 102 25.11 -1.56 -2.45
N VAL A 103 25.89 -0.59 -1.96
CA VAL A 103 25.45 0.81 -1.89
C VAL A 103 25.31 1.41 -3.29
N LEU A 104 26.26 1.15 -4.18
CA LEU A 104 26.22 1.67 -5.55
C LEU A 104 24.99 1.18 -6.32
N ASP A 105 24.64 -0.09 -6.19
CA ASP A 105 23.45 -0.65 -6.84
C ASP A 105 22.15 -0.04 -6.28
N GLN A 106 22.08 0.19 -4.97
CA GLN A 106 20.95 0.91 -4.37
C GLN A 106 20.84 2.34 -4.90
N LEU A 107 21.95 3.08 -5.06
CA LEU A 107 21.92 4.44 -5.58
C LEU A 107 21.40 4.51 -7.03
N ARG A 108 21.74 3.50 -7.85
CA ARG A 108 21.24 3.34 -9.22
C ARG A 108 19.76 2.99 -9.22
N CYS A 109 19.35 1.93 -8.50
CA CYS A 109 17.96 1.47 -8.48
C CYS A 109 17.00 2.47 -7.84
N ASN A 110 17.46 3.25 -6.85
CA ASN A 110 16.66 4.30 -6.22
C ASN A 110 16.59 5.60 -7.04
N GLY A 111 17.30 5.67 -8.18
CA GLY A 111 17.34 6.85 -9.05
C GLY A 111 18.03 8.05 -8.42
N VAL A 112 18.92 7.83 -7.44
CA VAL A 112 19.62 8.92 -6.75
C VAL A 112 20.58 9.62 -7.70
N LEU A 113 21.26 8.87 -8.56
CA LEU A 113 22.19 9.42 -9.55
C LEU A 113 21.46 10.31 -10.57
N GLU A 114 20.29 9.85 -11.04
CA GLU A 114 19.40 10.59 -11.94
C GLU A 114 18.81 11.81 -11.24
N GLY A 115 18.43 11.68 -9.96
CA GLY A 115 17.94 12.78 -9.13
C GLY A 115 18.99 13.89 -9.00
N ILE A 116 20.24 13.55 -8.71
CA ILE A 116 21.35 14.51 -8.66
C ILE A 116 21.52 15.21 -10.01
N ARG A 117 21.45 14.46 -11.11
CA ARG A 117 21.56 15.04 -12.47
C ARG A 117 20.47 16.07 -12.74
N ILE A 118 19.22 15.79 -12.38
CA ILE A 118 18.10 16.72 -12.53
C ILE A 118 18.27 17.93 -11.61
N CYS A 119 18.61 17.73 -10.34
CA CYS A 119 18.83 18.82 -9.38
C CYS A 119 19.97 19.76 -9.80
N ARG A 120 21.00 19.25 -10.49
CA ARG A 120 22.09 20.08 -11.03
C ARG A 120 21.69 20.92 -12.25
N GLN A 121 20.68 20.48 -13.00
CA GLN A 121 20.15 21.22 -14.15
C GLN A 121 18.99 22.16 -13.76
N GLY A 122 18.32 21.88 -12.64
CA GLY A 122 17.23 22.70 -12.13
C GLY A 122 17.70 23.80 -11.18
N PHE A 123 16.99 24.94 -11.20
CA PHE A 123 17.05 25.92 -10.13
C PHE A 123 15.93 25.58 -9.12
N PRO A 124 16.27 25.13 -7.89
CA PRO A 124 15.27 24.70 -6.91
C PRO A 124 14.42 25.86 -6.39
N ASN A 125 14.97 27.08 -6.37
CA ASN A 125 14.25 28.28 -5.99
C ASN A 125 13.66 28.95 -7.23
N ARG A 126 12.32 29.00 -7.30
CA ARG A 126 11.57 29.77 -8.31
C ARG A 126 10.76 30.84 -7.60
N ILE A 127 11.37 32.00 -7.36
CA ILE A 127 10.70 33.18 -6.81
C ILE A 127 10.21 34.04 -7.98
N VAL A 128 8.99 34.58 -7.89
CA VAL A 128 8.46 35.49 -8.91
C VAL A 128 9.29 36.77 -8.91
N PHE A 129 9.63 37.29 -10.11
CA PHE A 129 10.53 38.44 -10.23
C PHE A 129 10.09 39.66 -9.39
N GLN A 130 8.78 39.91 -9.32
CA GLN A 130 8.23 41.01 -8.53
C GLN A 130 8.52 40.83 -7.02
N GLU A 131 8.35 39.64 -6.48
CA GLU A 131 8.66 39.32 -5.07
C GLU A 131 10.15 39.41 -4.80
N PHE A 132 10.97 38.91 -5.74
CA PHE A 132 12.43 39.03 -5.64
C PHE A 132 12.86 40.48 -5.56
N ARG A 133 12.33 41.33 -6.45
CA ARG A 133 12.63 42.76 -6.48
C ARG A 133 12.18 43.46 -5.19
N GLN A 134 10.96 43.20 -4.71
CA GLN A 134 10.46 43.83 -3.48
C GLN A 134 11.26 43.43 -2.23
N ARG A 135 11.85 42.24 -2.22
CA ARG A 135 12.58 41.72 -1.06
C ARG A 135 14.04 42.17 -1.00
N TYR A 136 14.65 42.50 -2.14
CA TYR A 136 16.11 42.76 -2.24
C TYR A 136 16.49 44.07 -2.93
N CYS A 137 15.53 44.85 -3.46
CA CYS A 137 15.73 46.21 -3.95
C CYS A 137 15.02 47.20 -3.03
#